data_AF-A0A7L0NIU1-F1
#
_entry.id   AF-A0A7L0NIU1-F1
#
_cell.length_a   1.000
_cell.length_b   1.000
_cell.length_c   1.000
_cell.angle_alpha   90.00
_cell.angle_beta   90.00
_cell.angle_gamma   90.00
#
_symmetry.space_group_name_H-M   'P 1'
#
loop_
_entity.id
_entity.type
_entity.pdbx_description
1 polymer ?
#
loop_
_entity_poly.entity_id
_entity_poly.type
_entity_poly.pdbx_seq_one_letter_code
_entity_poly.pdbx_strand_id
1 'polypeptide(L)'
;LISATHNNYSVFCFSGEVTEEEKNLSRTLMKYWANFARNGNPNGEGLPEWPSYNLNEEYLQINLKQKKARKLKEEKMDFWKRLMLEKANRKQMENKKVNSEL
;
A
#
# COMPACT_ATOMS: atom_id res chain seq x y z
N LEU A 1 0.35 -1.62 -1.88
CA LEU A 1 -0.03 -2.16 -0.56
C LEU A 1 -0.27 -1.00 0.41
N ILE A 2 -1.54 -0.63 0.58
CA ILE A 2 -1.96 0.39 1.55
C ILE A 2 -1.69 -0.20 2.92
N SER A 3 -0.68 0.33 3.62
CA SER A 3 -0.48 0.04 5.04
C SER A 3 -1.49 0.84 5.86
N ALA A 4 -2.78 0.56 5.62
CA ALA A 4 -3.79 0.77 6.62
C ALA A 4 -3.64 -0.41 7.57
N THR A 5 -3.30 -0.11 8.82
CA THR A 5 -3.46 -1.06 9.93
C THR A 5 -4.80 -1.77 9.76
N HIS A 6 -4.75 -3.10 9.75
CA HIS A 6 -5.87 -4.04 9.74
C HIS A 6 -7.27 -3.40 9.77
N ASN A 7 -7.96 -3.46 8.63
CA ASN A 7 -9.42 -3.42 8.53
C ASN A 7 -10.15 -2.12 8.93
N ASN A 8 -9.68 -0.95 8.51
CA ASN A 8 -10.48 0.29 8.64
C ASN A 8 -11.58 0.49 7.57
N TYR A 9 -11.85 -0.49 6.70
CA TYR A 9 -13.02 -0.41 5.81
C TYR A 9 -14.34 -0.66 6.54
N SER A 10 -14.33 -1.26 7.74
CA SER A 10 -15.57 -1.49 8.52
C SER A 10 -15.81 -0.46 9.64
N VAL A 11 -14.82 0.34 10.02
CA VAL A 11 -14.93 1.34 11.11
C VAL A 11 -15.46 2.70 10.61
N PHE A 12 -15.78 2.83 9.31
CA PHE A 12 -16.37 4.05 8.79
C PHE A 12 -17.88 4.18 9.08
N CYS A 13 -18.54 3.14 9.61
CA CYS A 13 -20.00 3.10 9.76
C CYS A 13 -20.55 2.95 11.17
N PHE A 14 -19.75 2.76 12.23
CA PHE A 14 -20.30 2.59 13.57
C PHE A 14 -19.45 3.32 14.62
N SER A 15 -20.11 4.26 15.33
CA SER A 15 -19.71 4.90 16.59
C SER A 15 -18.67 6.05 16.59
N GLY A 16 -18.79 7.02 15.69
CA GLY A 16 -18.16 8.33 15.83
C GLY A 16 -18.75 9.32 14.84
N GLU A 17 -18.89 10.60 15.19
CA GLU A 17 -19.33 11.63 14.25
C GLU A 17 -18.35 11.68 13.08
N VAL A 18 -18.78 11.23 11.90
CA VAL A 18 -17.99 11.32 10.67
C VAL A 18 -17.91 12.79 10.28
N THR A 19 -16.71 13.34 10.27
CA THR A 19 -16.45 14.72 9.86
C THR A 19 -16.80 14.93 8.38
N GLU A 20 -17.09 16.16 7.97
CA GLU A 20 -17.42 16.42 6.57
C GLU A 20 -16.22 16.20 5.64
N GLU A 21 -15.00 16.40 6.15
CA GLU A 21 -13.75 16.10 5.50
C GLU A 21 -13.59 14.60 5.22
N GLU A 22 -13.97 13.74 6.17
CA GLU A 22 -13.97 12.29 5.98
C GLU A 22 -15.02 11.84 4.97
N LYS A 23 -16.22 12.43 4.97
CA LYS A 23 -17.23 12.13 3.94
C LYS A 23 -16.73 12.55 2.55
N ASN A 24 -16.09 13.71 2.45
CA ASN A 24 -15.46 14.17 1.21
C ASN A 24 -14.33 13.25 0.74
N LEU A 25 -13.50 12.77 1.67
CA LEU A 25 -12.46 11.78 1.37
C LEU A 25 -13.07 10.47 0.86
N SER A 26 -14.14 9.97 1.50
CA SER A 26 -14.85 8.76 1.07
C SER A 26 -15.43 8.90 -0.33
N ARG A 27 -16.12 10.02 -0.63
CA ARG A 27 -16.63 10.35 -1.97
C ARG A 27 -15.51 10.38 -3.02
N THR A 28 -14.37 10.94 -2.65
CA THR A 28 -13.19 11.03 -3.52
C THR A 28 -12.62 9.65 -3.84
N LEU A 29 -12.49 8.79 -2.82
CA LEU A 29 -12.04 7.41 -2.97
C LEU A 29 -12.98 6.57 -3.86
N MET A 30 -14.29 6.67 -3.64
CA MET A 30 -15.27 5.97 -4.46
C MET A 30 -15.17 6.35 -5.94
N LYS A 31 -14.92 7.62 -6.25
CA LYS A 31 -14.70 8.08 -7.64
C LYS A 31 -13.44 7.46 -8.25
N TYR A 32 -12.31 7.46 -7.54
CA TYR A 32 -11.09 6.79 -8.03
C TYR A 32 -11.33 5.31 -8.33
N TRP A 33 -11.99 4.60 -7.43
CA TRP A 33 -12.29 3.17 -7.61
C TRP A 33 -13.26 2.91 -8.76
N ALA A 34 -14.30 3.74 -8.92
CA ALA A 34 -15.24 3.64 -10.03
C ALA A 34 -14.56 3.86 -11.39
N ASN A 35 -13.69 4.88 -11.49
CA ASN A 35 -12.91 5.14 -12.70
C ASN A 35 -11.97 3.97 -13.00
N PHE A 36 -11.24 3.49 -11.99
CA PHE A 36 -10.34 2.35 -12.13
C PHE A 36 -11.07 1.09 -12.59
N ALA A 37 -12.24 0.77 -12.00
CA ALA A 37 -13.05 -0.37 -12.42
C ALA A 37 -13.56 -0.24 -13.86
N ARG A 38 -13.82 0.99 -14.33
CA ARG A 38 -14.34 1.26 -15.67
C ARG A 38 -13.29 1.16 -16.77
N ASN A 39 -12.08 1.67 -16.56
CA ASN A 39 -11.08 1.81 -17.63
C ASN A 39 -9.63 1.51 -17.21
N GLY A 40 -9.41 1.03 -15.97
CA GLY A 40 -8.08 0.76 -15.43
C GLY A 40 -7.29 2.02 -15.02
N ASN A 41 -7.85 3.21 -15.18
CA ASN A 41 -7.25 4.48 -14.81
C ASN A 41 -8.08 5.16 -13.71
N PRO A 42 -7.55 5.36 -12.49
CA PRO A 42 -8.32 5.96 -11.41
C PRO A 42 -8.64 7.45 -11.66
N ASN A 43 -7.89 8.13 -12.53
CA ASN A 43 -7.99 9.57 -12.75
C ASN A 43 -9.30 10.01 -13.42
N GLY A 44 -9.74 11.23 -13.11
CA GLY A 44 -10.95 11.84 -13.66
C GLY A 44 -11.07 13.32 -13.28
N GLU A 45 -12.06 14.00 -13.84
CA GLU A 45 -12.29 15.43 -13.59
C GLU A 45 -12.59 15.71 -12.10
N GLY A 46 -12.02 16.79 -11.56
CA GLY A 46 -12.19 17.19 -10.17
C GLY A 46 -11.50 16.30 -9.14
N LEU A 47 -10.64 15.37 -9.58
CA LEU A 47 -9.80 14.55 -8.70
C LEU A 47 -8.33 14.99 -8.77
N PRO A 48 -7.60 14.96 -7.64
CA PRO A 48 -6.15 15.03 -7.68
C PRO A 48 -5.57 13.95 -8.60
N GLU A 49 -4.47 14.24 -9.26
CA GLU A 49 -3.84 13.26 -10.13
C GLU A 49 -3.20 12.14 -9.31
N TRP A 50 -3.61 10.91 -9.57
CA TRP A 50 -3.00 9.69 -9.07
C TRP A 50 -1.96 9.19 -10.08
N PRO A 51 -0.65 9.32 -9.78
CA PRO A 51 0.40 8.92 -10.70
C PRO A 51 0.43 7.40 -10.88
N SER A 52 0.71 6.95 -12.10
CA SER A 52 0.95 5.54 -12.37
C SER A 52 2.22 5.08 -11.66
N TYR A 53 2.16 3.90 -11.04
CA TYR A 53 3.33 3.33 -10.38
C TYR A 53 4.33 2.86 -11.44
N ASN A 54 5.50 3.50 -11.48
CA ASN A 54 6.57 3.25 -12.45
C ASN A 54 7.92 3.11 -11.72
N LEU A 55 9.04 3.19 -12.46
CA LEU A 55 10.40 3.10 -11.89
C LEU A 55 10.73 4.19 -10.85
N ASN A 56 10.01 5.31 -10.87
CA ASN A 56 10.13 6.38 -9.87
C ASN A 56 9.36 6.07 -8.58
N GLU A 57 8.61 4.95 -8.55
CA GLU A 57 7.81 4.48 -7.43
C GLU A 57 6.85 5.54 -6.88
N GLU A 58 6.26 6.33 -7.78
CA GLU A 58 5.32 7.37 -7.42
C GLU A 58 3.98 6.76 -6.97
N TYR A 59 3.40 7.35 -5.93
CA TYR A 59 2.12 6.95 -5.40
C TYR A 59 1.36 8.15 -4.83
N LEU A 60 0.04 8.00 -4.72
CA LEU A 60 -0.82 8.97 -4.06
C LEU A 60 -0.97 8.60 -2.57
N GLN A 61 -0.66 9.54 -1.68
CA GLN A 61 -1.03 9.45 -0.28
C GLN A 61 -2.51 9.78 -0.11
N ILE A 62 -3.28 8.77 0.29
CA ILE A 62 -4.71 8.91 0.57
C ILE A 62 -4.86 9.26 2.04
N ASN A 63 -4.90 10.57 2.32
CA ASN A 63 -5.20 11.18 3.61
C ASN A 63 -6.21 12.32 3.38
N LEU A 64 -6.63 13.02 4.44
CA LEU A 64 -7.50 14.20 4.32
C LEU A 64 -6.97 15.23 3.30
N LYS A 65 -5.64 15.35 3.20
CA LYS A 65 -4.96 16.09 2.13
C LYS A 65 -4.19 15.11 1.26
N GLN A 66 -4.62 14.95 0.01
CA GLN A 66 -3.96 14.05 -0.93
C GLN A 66 -2.65 14.69 -1.41
N LYS A 67 -1.58 13.90 -1.44
CA LYS A 67 -0.26 14.34 -1.91
C LYS A 67 0.43 13.24 -2.70
N LYS A 68 1.11 13.61 -3.77
CA LYS A 68 2.02 12.68 -4.46
C LYS A 68 3.27 12.49 -3.60
N ALA A 69 3.74 11.25 -3.54
CA ALA A 69 4.98 10.88 -2.87
C ALA A 69 5.67 9.77 -3.66
N ARG A 70 6.88 9.40 -3.25
CA ARG A 70 7.72 8.39 -3.90
C ARG A 70 8.31 7.44 -2.87
N LYS A 71 8.72 6.25 -3.32
CA LYS A 71 9.49 5.27 -2.53
C LYS A 71 8.80 4.89 -1.22
N LEU A 72 7.62 4.28 -1.33
CA LEU A 72 6.79 3.94 -0.18
C LEU A 72 7.52 2.95 0.76
N LYS A 73 7.88 3.42 1.96
CA LYS A 73 8.48 2.61 3.03
C LYS A 73 9.80 1.91 2.64
N GLU A 74 10.62 2.55 1.82
CA GLU A 74 11.90 2.03 1.31
C GLU A 74 12.74 1.34 2.40
N GLU A 75 13.08 2.03 3.49
CA GLU A 75 13.91 1.49 4.58
C GLU A 75 13.34 0.21 5.21
N LYS A 76 12.01 0.14 5.38
CA LYS A 76 11.37 -1.06 5.93
C LYS A 76 11.41 -2.21 4.93
N MET A 77 11.21 -1.93 3.64
CA MET A 77 11.30 -2.95 2.60
C MET A 77 12.70 -3.51 2.49
N ASP A 78 13.73 -2.66 2.58
CA ASP A 78 15.12 -3.12 2.56
C ASP A 78 15.48 -3.96 3.78
N PHE A 79 15.02 -3.55 4.97
CA PHE A 79 15.14 -4.35 6.18
C PHE A 79 14.52 -5.75 6.01
N TRP A 80 13.28 -5.84 5.55
CA TRP A 80 12.59 -7.11 5.39
C TRP A 80 13.22 -7.97 4.28
N LYS A 81 13.62 -7.39 3.15
CA LYS A 81 14.34 -8.11 2.08
C LYS A 81 15.61 -8.75 2.63
N ARG A 82 16.44 -7.98 3.35
CA ARG A 82 17.67 -8.49 3.97
C ARG A 82 17.37 -9.63 4.94
N LEU A 83 16.40 -9.43 5.83
CA LEU A 83 16.04 -10.43 6.84
C LEU A 83 15.53 -11.74 6.21
N MET A 84 14.72 -11.64 5.16
CA MET A 84 14.16 -12.80 4.48
C MET A 84 15.24 -13.58 3.69
N LEU A 85 16.16 -12.87 3.03
CA LEU A 85 17.30 -13.49 2.35
C LEU A 85 18.22 -14.23 3.32
N GLU A 86 18.51 -13.62 4.47
CA GLU A 86 19.36 -14.23 5.49
C GLU A 86 18.74 -15.51 6.07
N LYS A 87 17.42 -15.50 6.34
CA LYS A 87 16.68 -16.69 6.79
C LYS A 87 16.68 -17.80 5.73
N ALA A 88 16.48 -17.46 4.46
CA ALA A 88 16.52 -18.42 3.37
C ALA A 88 17.92 -19.08 3.25
N ASN A 89 18.98 -18.29 3.35
CA ASN A 89 20.36 -18.78 3.27
C ASN A 89 20.71 -19.69 4.45
N ARG A 90 20.33 -19.33 5.68
CA ARG A 90 20.55 -20.19 6.86
C ARG A 90 19.89 -21.55 6.71
N LYS A 91 18.62 -21.57 6.30
CA LYS A 91 17.88 -22.82 6.06
C LYS A 91 18.56 -23.69 5.01
N GLN A 92 19.10 -23.09 3.94
CA GLN A 92 19.85 -23.84 2.93
C GLN A 92 21.16 -24.44 3.47
N MET A 93 21.89 -23.70 4.32
CA MET A 93 23.13 -24.19 4.92
C MET A 93 22.87 -25.34 5.90
N GLU A 94 21.83 -25.24 6.72
CA GLU A 94 21.39 -26.31 7.64
C GLU A 94 21.01 -27.58 6.87
N ASN A 95 20.19 -27.45 5.81
CA ASN A 95 19.80 -28.58 4.97
C ASN A 95 21.00 -29.26 4.28
N LYS A 96 21.97 -28.47 3.80
CA LYS A 96 23.20 -29.02 3.18
C LYS A 96 24.05 -29.76 4.20
N LYS A 97 24.17 -29.24 5.42
CA LYS A 97 24.94 -29.86 6.51
C LYS A 97 24.34 -31.21 6.91
N VAL A 98 23.02 -31.28 7.10
CA VAL A 98 22.31 -32.53 7.42
C VAL A 98 22.51 -33.59 6.33
N ASN A 99 22.43 -33.19 5.05
CA ASN A 99 22.61 -34.11 3.93
C ASN A 99 24.06 -34.58 3.72
N SER A 100 25.05 -33.88 4.29
CA SER A 100 26.47 -34.30 4.22
C SER A 100 26.91 -35.18 5.39
N GLU A 101 26.11 -35.25 6.45
CA GLU A 101 26.36 -36.05 7.66
C GLU A 101 25.63 -37.42 7.60
N LEU A 102 24.84 -37.65 6.55
CA LEU A 102 24.18 -38.91 6.17
C LEU A 102 24.96 -39.61 5.05
#